data_AF-E4XNJ3-F1
#
_entry.id   AF-E4XNJ3-F1
#
_cell.length_a   1.000
_cell.length_b   1.000
_cell.length_c   1.000
_cell.angle_alpha   90.00
_cell.angle_beta   90.00
_cell.angle_gamma   90.00
#
_symmetry.space_group_name_H-M   'P 1'
#
loop_
_entity.id
_entity.type
_entity.pdbx_description
1 polymer ?
#
loop_
_entity_poly.entity_id
_entity_poly.type
_entity_poly.pdbx_seq_one_letter_code
_entity_poly.pdbx_strand_id
1 'polypeptide(L)'
;MADSTKCFYEILGVSQDAEEDEIQAAFEASKTAFEVLNDPKKRGAYDRQKAKENEKELKLKIQKLEKELEKKKSQEKEEDDKCNDLEKLKMEMGEIGGAGHFWGDDKRTEMGDEEFKKVLRLLAAGQKKVNLKFVYNDNLEVAKAGWTIQFKSAYKKYGGDGKYYYLWISNKEGGAQLKATAQEIHSVTGEEANRRKLQSENDGTRQRIKYEKVDCYSFVRFNITIL
;
A
#
# COMPACT_ATOMS: atom_id res chain seq x y z
N MET A 1 -21.06 -29.87 -54.10
CA MET A 1 -21.50 -28.87 -53.11
C MET A 1 -21.90 -29.63 -51.87
N ALA A 2 -21.41 -29.25 -50.69
CA ALA A 2 -21.76 -29.94 -49.45
C ALA A 2 -22.98 -29.24 -48.84
N ASP A 3 -24.18 -29.78 -49.11
CA ASP A 3 -25.36 -29.42 -48.33
C ASP A 3 -25.18 -29.97 -46.92
N SER A 4 -24.68 -29.12 -46.03
CA SER A 4 -24.66 -29.38 -44.60
C SER A 4 -26.10 -29.26 -44.07
N THR A 5 -26.86 -30.35 -44.16
CA THR A 5 -28.14 -30.50 -43.49
C THR A 5 -27.91 -30.44 -41.98
N LYS A 6 -28.03 -29.24 -41.42
CA LYS A 6 -28.03 -28.99 -39.97
C LYS A 6 -28.97 -29.98 -39.28
N CYS A 7 -28.55 -30.55 -38.15
CA CYS A 7 -29.40 -31.50 -37.45
C CYS A 7 -30.61 -30.78 -36.81
N PHE A 8 -31.71 -31.50 -36.54
CA PHE A 8 -32.93 -30.86 -36.02
C PHE A 8 -32.71 -30.12 -34.68
N TYR A 9 -31.82 -30.63 -33.82
CA TYR A 9 -31.41 -29.96 -32.59
C TYR A 9 -30.70 -28.62 -32.86
N GLU A 10 -29.81 -28.55 -33.86
CA GLU A 10 -29.15 -27.30 -34.32
C GLU A 10 -30.12 -26.31 -34.97
N ILE A 11 -31.20 -26.80 -35.61
CA ILE A 11 -32.23 -25.97 -36.23
C ILE A 11 -33.11 -25.31 -35.16
N LEU A 12 -33.49 -26.05 -34.12
CA LEU A 12 -34.26 -25.52 -32.98
C LEU A 12 -33.38 -24.79 -31.94
N GLY A 13 -32.07 -24.98 -31.97
CA GLY A 13 -31.12 -24.37 -31.03
C GLY A 13 -31.10 -25.02 -29.65
N VAL A 14 -31.41 -26.32 -29.56
CA VAL A 14 -31.51 -27.11 -28.32
C VAL A 14 -30.40 -28.17 -28.23
N SER A 15 -30.19 -28.72 -27.03
CA SER A 15 -29.29 -29.86 -26.82
C SER A 15 -29.86 -31.15 -27.44
N GLN A 16 -29.01 -32.15 -27.69
CA GLN A 16 -29.46 -33.51 -28.01
C GLN A 16 -30.13 -34.20 -26.82
N ASP A 17 -29.77 -33.78 -25.61
CA ASP A 17 -30.31 -34.29 -24.34
C ASP A 17 -31.43 -33.39 -23.76
N ALA A 18 -32.00 -32.48 -24.57
CA ALA A 18 -33.03 -31.54 -24.13
C ALA A 18 -34.35 -32.25 -23.76
N GLU A 19 -35.01 -31.79 -22.70
CA GLU A 19 -36.32 -32.35 -22.28
C GLU A 19 -37.46 -31.88 -23.20
N GLU A 20 -38.60 -32.58 -23.16
CA GLU A 20 -39.73 -32.37 -24.09
C GLU A 20 -40.32 -30.96 -23.98
N ASP A 21 -40.30 -30.36 -22.78
CA ASP A 21 -40.74 -29.00 -22.52
C ASP A 21 -39.75 -27.94 -23.07
N GLU A 22 -38.45 -28.18 -22.97
CA GLU A 22 -37.41 -27.35 -23.61
C GLU A 22 -37.56 -27.35 -25.14
N ILE A 23 -37.79 -28.53 -25.73
CA ILE A 23 -38.02 -28.69 -27.18
C ILE A 23 -39.29 -27.95 -27.61
N GLN A 24 -40.39 -28.10 -26.87
CA GLN A 24 -41.66 -27.41 -27.14
C GLN A 24 -41.52 -25.88 -27.00
N ALA A 25 -40.80 -25.40 -25.99
CA ALA A 25 -40.53 -23.98 -25.80
C ALA A 25 -39.68 -23.39 -26.94
N ALA A 26 -38.65 -24.11 -27.39
CA ALA A 26 -37.81 -23.70 -28.52
C ALA A 26 -38.60 -23.66 -29.84
N PHE A 27 -39.54 -24.59 -30.04
CA PHE A 27 -40.42 -24.59 -31.21
C PHE A 27 -41.36 -23.38 -31.24
N GLU A 28 -42.08 -23.10 -30.15
CA GLU A 28 -43.00 -21.94 -30.07
C GLU A 28 -42.23 -20.60 -30.14
N ALA A 29 -41.01 -20.53 -29.58
CA ALA A 29 -40.12 -19.38 -29.75
C ALA A 29 -39.70 -19.20 -31.23
N SER A 30 -39.36 -20.28 -31.94
CA SER A 30 -38.98 -20.27 -33.36
C SER A 30 -40.14 -19.82 -34.25
N LYS A 31 -41.35 -20.31 -33.98
CA LYS A 31 -42.59 -19.89 -34.65
C LYS A 31 -42.88 -18.41 -34.42
N THR A 32 -42.78 -17.94 -33.17
CA THR A 32 -42.94 -16.51 -32.82
C THR A 32 -41.91 -15.63 -33.54
N ALA A 33 -40.65 -16.07 -33.61
CA ALA A 33 -39.60 -15.37 -34.35
C ALA A 33 -39.92 -15.30 -35.86
N PHE A 34 -40.40 -16.39 -36.46
CA PHE A 34 -40.83 -16.39 -37.86
C PHE A 34 -41.99 -15.42 -38.11
N GLU A 35 -43.03 -15.41 -37.27
CA GLU A 35 -44.17 -14.50 -37.38
C GLU A 35 -43.80 -13.01 -37.29
N VAL A 36 -42.75 -12.67 -36.54
CA VAL A 36 -42.21 -11.31 -36.41
C VAL A 36 -41.30 -10.96 -37.60
N LEU A 37 -40.45 -11.88 -38.04
CA LEU A 37 -39.45 -11.64 -39.09
C LEU A 37 -40.01 -11.68 -40.51
N ASN A 38 -41.09 -12.43 -40.74
CA ASN A 38 -41.74 -12.59 -42.05
C ASN A 38 -42.58 -11.36 -42.45
N ASP A 39 -43.10 -10.59 -41.48
CA ASP A 39 -43.81 -9.32 -41.73
C ASP A 39 -42.83 -8.13 -41.64
N PRO A 40 -42.60 -7.36 -42.74
CA PRO A 40 -41.67 -6.24 -42.74
C PRO A 40 -41.99 -5.13 -41.72
N LYS A 41 -43.27 -4.91 -41.38
CA LYS A 41 -43.68 -3.92 -40.39
C LYS A 41 -43.38 -4.39 -38.97
N LYS A 42 -43.68 -5.67 -38.66
CA LYS A 42 -43.36 -6.28 -37.36
C LYS A 42 -41.85 -6.34 -37.13
N ARG A 43 -41.10 -6.82 -38.13
CA ARG A 43 -39.63 -6.85 -38.12
C ARG A 43 -39.04 -5.46 -37.86
N GLY A 44 -39.46 -4.45 -38.63
CA GLY A 44 -39.00 -3.09 -38.43
C GLY A 44 -39.36 -2.49 -37.07
N ALA A 45 -40.46 -2.93 -36.44
CA ALA A 45 -40.79 -2.52 -35.07
C ALA A 45 -39.89 -3.19 -34.02
N TYR A 46 -39.65 -4.49 -34.15
CA TYR A 46 -38.72 -5.25 -33.30
C TYR A 46 -37.29 -4.73 -33.38
N ASP A 47 -36.77 -4.49 -34.60
CA ASP A 47 -35.41 -3.95 -34.80
C ASP A 47 -35.25 -2.57 -34.13
N ARG A 48 -36.27 -1.70 -34.21
CA ARG A 48 -36.28 -0.40 -33.51
C ARG A 48 -36.39 -0.52 -31.99
N GLN A 49 -37.08 -1.53 -31.46
CA GLN A 49 -37.11 -1.80 -30.02
C GLN A 49 -35.73 -2.28 -29.54
N LYS A 50 -35.15 -3.27 -30.23
CA LYS A 50 -33.83 -3.83 -29.92
C LYS A 50 -32.73 -2.76 -29.95
N ALA A 51 -32.77 -1.86 -30.92
CA ALA A 51 -31.86 -0.72 -30.99
C ALA A 51 -31.96 0.19 -29.75
N LYS A 52 -33.17 0.49 -29.26
CA LYS A 52 -33.40 1.29 -28.05
C LYS A 52 -32.96 0.57 -26.77
N GLU A 53 -33.11 -0.75 -26.71
CA GLU A 53 -32.63 -1.56 -25.58
C GLU A 53 -31.10 -1.57 -25.53
N ASN A 54 -30.45 -1.82 -26.67
CA ASN A 54 -28.99 -1.74 -26.80
C ASN A 54 -28.45 -0.33 -26.46
N GLU A 55 -29.14 0.74 -26.87
CA GLU A 55 -28.76 2.12 -26.54
C GLU A 55 -28.83 2.39 -25.02
N LYS A 56 -29.86 1.88 -24.34
CA LYS A 56 -29.98 1.95 -22.87
C LYS A 56 -28.85 1.18 -22.18
N GLU A 57 -28.54 -0.03 -22.65
CA GLU A 57 -27.47 -0.86 -22.09
C GLU A 57 -26.09 -0.19 -22.25
N LEU A 58 -25.81 0.38 -23.43
CA LEU A 58 -24.60 1.15 -23.69
C LEU A 58 -24.49 2.38 -22.78
N LYS A 59 -25.57 3.16 -22.61
CA LYS A 59 -25.60 4.29 -21.68
C LYS A 59 -25.30 3.87 -20.23
N LEU A 60 -25.83 2.72 -19.80
CA LEU A 60 -25.60 2.18 -18.46
C LEU A 60 -24.15 1.70 -18.26
N LYS A 61 -23.54 1.09 -19.29
CA LYS A 61 -22.11 0.74 -19.33
C LYS A 61 -21.21 1.98 -19.29
N ILE A 62 -21.51 3.02 -20.08
CA ILE A 62 -20.77 4.30 -20.08
C ILE A 62 -20.82 4.92 -18.67
N GLN A 63 -22.00 5.05 -18.07
CA GLN A 63 -22.14 5.64 -16.73
C GLN A 63 -21.38 4.86 -15.64
N LYS A 64 -21.26 3.53 -15.79
CA LYS A 64 -20.45 2.71 -14.88
C LYS A 64 -18.95 2.98 -15.06
N LEU A 65 -18.48 3.02 -16.31
CA LEU A 65 -17.08 3.32 -16.64
C LEU A 65 -16.67 4.74 -16.22
N GLU A 66 -17.54 5.74 -16.37
CA GLU A 66 -17.30 7.11 -15.88
C GLU A 66 -17.12 7.14 -14.36
N LYS A 67 -17.95 6.42 -13.60
CA LYS A 67 -17.82 6.30 -12.14
C LYS A 67 -16.56 5.55 -11.70
N GLU A 68 -16.10 4.57 -12.48
CA GLU A 68 -14.83 3.88 -12.23
C GLU A 68 -13.63 4.76 -12.57
N LEU A 69 -13.70 5.54 -13.65
CA LEU A 69 -12.66 6.49 -14.05
C LEU A 69 -12.49 7.62 -13.03
N GLU A 70 -13.60 8.17 -12.52
CA GLU A 70 -13.55 9.24 -11.51
C GLU A 70 -12.93 8.74 -10.20
N LYS A 71 -13.24 7.50 -9.78
CA LYS A 71 -12.58 6.86 -8.63
C LYS A 71 -11.07 6.71 -8.83
N LYS A 72 -10.63 6.28 -10.02
CA LYS A 72 -9.20 6.17 -10.34
C LYS A 72 -8.51 7.53 -10.32
N LYS A 73 -9.10 8.57 -10.94
CA LYS A 73 -8.57 9.94 -10.90
C LYS A 73 -8.44 10.49 -9.48
N SER A 74 -9.40 10.21 -8.59
CA SER A 74 -9.29 10.61 -7.18
C SER A 74 -8.17 9.87 -6.44
N GLN A 75 -7.92 8.59 -6.77
CA GLN A 75 -6.80 7.82 -6.21
C GLN A 75 -5.45 8.30 -6.74
N GLU A 76 -5.30 8.47 -8.06
CA GLU A 76 -4.11 9.02 -8.71
C GLU A 76 -3.75 10.40 -8.14
N LYS A 77 -4.75 11.28 -7.96
CA LYS A 77 -4.53 12.60 -7.36
C LYS A 77 -4.07 12.53 -5.90
N GLU A 78 -4.61 11.61 -5.10
CA GLU A 78 -4.12 11.40 -3.73
C GLU A 78 -2.69 10.85 -3.68
N GLU A 79 -2.25 10.09 -4.70
CA GLU A 79 -0.88 9.60 -4.81
C GLU A 79 0.08 10.71 -5.29
N ASP A 80 -0.32 11.51 -6.27
CA ASP A 80 0.42 12.68 -6.75
C ASP A 80 0.61 13.74 -5.65
N ASP A 81 -0.44 14.08 -4.90
CA ASP A 81 -0.38 15.06 -3.80
C ASP A 81 0.58 14.54 -2.68
N LYS A 82 0.53 13.24 -2.33
CA LYS A 82 1.47 12.61 -1.38
C LYS A 82 2.91 12.60 -1.90
N CYS A 83 3.11 12.35 -3.19
CA CYS A 83 4.43 12.35 -3.82
C CYS A 83 5.07 13.74 -3.77
N ASN A 84 4.31 14.76 -4.16
CA ASN A 84 4.72 16.17 -4.15
C ASN A 84 5.07 16.65 -2.72
N ASP A 85 4.28 16.27 -1.72
CA ASP A 85 4.58 16.58 -0.32
C ASP A 85 5.80 15.82 0.22
N LEU A 86 6.02 14.56 -0.20
CA LEU A 86 7.25 13.83 0.13
C LEU A 86 8.49 14.48 -0.50
N GLU A 87 8.40 14.98 -1.73
CA GLU A 87 9.50 15.70 -2.39
C GLU A 87 9.78 17.05 -1.72
N LYS A 88 8.76 17.85 -1.39
CA LYS A 88 8.93 19.08 -0.60
C LYS A 88 9.58 18.80 0.74
N LEU A 89 9.13 17.78 1.47
CA LEU A 89 9.73 17.39 2.76
C LEU A 89 11.19 16.95 2.60
N LYS A 90 11.55 16.29 1.49
CA LYS A 90 12.96 15.97 1.18
C LYS A 90 13.78 17.23 0.87
N MET A 91 13.23 18.18 0.12
CA MET A 91 13.89 19.46 -0.17
C MET A 91 14.08 20.32 1.09
N GLU A 92 13.06 20.43 1.96
CA GLU A 92 13.16 21.09 3.27
C GLU A 92 14.20 20.44 4.19
N MET A 93 14.43 19.13 4.04
CA MET A 93 15.45 18.36 4.76
C MET A 93 16.83 18.40 4.08
N GLY A 94 16.94 18.99 2.89
CA GLY A 94 18.16 19.03 2.07
C GLY A 94 18.52 17.70 1.41
N GLU A 95 19.18 17.76 0.26
CA GLU A 95 19.74 16.58 -0.45
C GLU A 95 20.80 15.84 0.38
N ILE A 96 21.40 16.53 1.35
CA ILE A 96 22.32 15.99 2.35
C ILE A 96 21.75 16.38 3.72
N GLY A 97 21.37 15.39 4.54
CA GLY A 97 20.43 15.55 5.65
C GLY A 97 20.69 16.74 6.60
N GLY A 98 19.89 17.79 6.44
CA GLY A 98 20.00 19.11 7.06
C GLY A 98 18.99 19.39 8.19
N ALA A 99 18.62 18.36 8.94
CA ALA A 99 18.09 18.46 10.31
C ALA A 99 18.30 17.08 10.98
N GLY A 100 19.49 16.87 11.58
CA GLY A 100 19.85 15.62 12.28
C GLY A 100 20.60 14.55 11.47
N HIS A 101 21.14 14.86 10.28
CA HIS A 101 22.01 13.97 9.47
C HIS A 101 21.41 12.60 9.09
N PHE A 102 20.49 12.60 8.14
CA PHE A 102 19.72 11.41 7.76
C PHE A 102 20.43 10.42 6.80
N TRP A 103 21.46 10.86 6.08
CA TRP A 103 22.22 10.04 5.11
C TRP A 103 23.70 10.45 5.08
N GLY A 104 24.48 9.99 6.05
CA GLY A 104 25.94 10.22 6.09
C GLY A 104 26.59 9.80 7.40
N ASP A 105 27.92 9.60 7.37
CA ASP A 105 28.74 9.24 8.55
C ASP A 105 29.21 10.49 9.30
N ASP A 106 28.25 11.31 9.75
CA ASP A 106 28.55 12.56 10.47
C ASP A 106 28.70 12.37 11.99
N LYS A 107 29.74 12.99 12.52
CA LYS A 107 30.40 12.61 13.77
C LYS A 107 29.85 13.31 15.01
N ARG A 108 29.06 14.39 14.90
CA ARG A 108 28.97 15.38 16.01
C ARG A 108 27.63 15.78 16.61
N THR A 109 26.47 15.41 16.06
CA THR A 109 25.17 15.77 16.65
C THR A 109 24.27 14.56 16.89
N GLU A 110 23.48 14.67 17.96
CA GLU A 110 22.29 13.87 18.27
C GLU A 110 21.10 14.36 17.45
N MET A 111 20.00 13.60 17.44
CA MET A 111 18.72 14.11 16.91
C MET A 111 17.83 14.56 18.07
N GLY A 112 17.27 15.76 17.98
CA GLY A 112 16.29 16.30 18.92
C GLY A 112 14.84 16.05 18.50
N ASP A 113 13.89 16.43 19.37
CA ASP A 113 12.45 16.23 19.18
C ASP A 113 11.89 16.69 17.83
N GLU A 114 12.31 17.86 17.34
CA GLU A 114 11.83 18.37 16.04
C GLU A 114 12.35 17.54 14.87
N GLU A 115 13.53 16.95 14.98
CA GLU A 115 14.14 16.11 13.94
C GLU A 115 13.43 14.76 13.90
N PHE A 116 13.13 14.15 15.06
CA PHE A 116 12.21 13.02 15.13
C PHE A 116 10.82 13.33 14.55
N LYS A 117 10.24 14.51 14.84
CA LYS A 117 8.94 14.92 14.24
C LYS A 117 9.01 15.03 12.72
N LYS A 118 10.14 15.45 12.14
CA LYS A 118 10.35 15.45 10.67
C LYS A 118 10.49 14.03 10.13
N VAL A 119 11.23 13.14 10.78
CA VAL A 119 11.32 11.72 10.37
C VAL A 119 9.96 11.02 10.41
N LEU A 120 9.16 11.27 11.45
CA LEU A 120 7.80 10.73 11.57
C LEU A 120 6.86 11.27 10.46
N ARG A 121 7.04 12.51 10.01
CA ARG A 121 6.34 13.04 8.82
C ARG A 121 6.77 12.33 7.53
N LEU A 122 8.06 12.07 7.34
CA LEU A 122 8.55 11.30 6.20
C LEU A 122 7.96 9.89 6.18
N LEU A 123 7.92 9.19 7.32
CA LEU A 123 7.27 7.88 7.46
C LEU A 123 5.77 7.95 7.11
N ALA A 124 5.06 9.00 7.55
CA ALA A 124 3.66 9.23 7.20
C ALA A 124 3.43 9.53 5.71
N ALA A 125 4.41 10.16 5.05
CA ALA A 125 4.43 10.39 3.60
C ALA A 125 4.96 9.18 2.79
N GLY A 126 5.12 8.00 3.41
CA GLY A 126 5.48 6.75 2.73
C GLY A 126 6.98 6.47 2.60
N GLN A 127 7.86 7.27 3.21
CA GLN A 127 9.30 6.97 3.23
C GLN A 127 9.58 5.66 3.96
N LYS A 128 10.07 4.63 3.25
CA LYS A 128 10.33 3.31 3.86
C LYS A 128 11.68 3.18 4.59
N LYS A 129 12.66 4.04 4.31
CA LYS A 129 14.03 3.95 4.86
C LYS A 129 14.39 5.20 5.64
N VAL A 130 14.83 5.02 6.89
CA VAL A 130 15.15 6.11 7.82
C VAL A 130 16.40 5.79 8.62
N ASN A 131 17.22 6.81 8.93
CA ASN A 131 18.33 6.69 9.88
C ASN A 131 17.94 7.39 11.19
N LEU A 132 18.14 6.73 12.33
CA LEU A 132 17.95 7.33 13.65
C LEU A 132 19.25 7.23 14.45
N LYS A 133 19.72 8.34 15.02
CA LYS A 133 20.89 8.41 15.90
C LYS A 133 20.47 8.94 17.27
N PHE A 134 20.83 8.21 18.32
CA PHE A 134 20.53 8.53 19.72
C PHE A 134 21.83 8.60 20.52
N VAL A 135 21.86 9.42 21.57
CA VAL A 135 22.90 9.36 22.60
C VAL A 135 22.63 8.19 23.53
N TYR A 136 23.70 7.61 24.06
CA TYR A 136 23.66 6.44 24.93
C TYR A 136 22.79 6.60 26.19
N ASN A 137 22.47 7.83 26.60
CA ASN A 137 21.66 8.18 27.77
C ASN A 137 20.22 8.60 27.45
N ASP A 138 19.84 8.66 26.17
CA ASP A 138 18.51 9.12 25.77
C ASP A 138 17.40 8.19 26.26
N ASN A 139 16.28 8.80 26.66
CA ASN A 139 15.00 8.14 26.84
C ASN A 139 13.92 9.11 26.37
N LEU A 140 13.28 8.83 25.25
CA LEU A 140 12.34 9.74 24.60
C LEU A 140 11.18 8.99 23.97
N GLU A 141 10.05 9.67 23.83
CA GLU A 141 8.88 9.21 23.10
C GLU A 141 8.27 10.38 22.34
N VAL A 142 8.27 10.28 21.01
CA VAL A 142 7.83 11.35 20.10
C VAL A 142 6.74 10.81 19.19
N ALA A 143 5.62 11.52 19.14
CA ALA A 143 4.48 11.19 18.27
C ALA A 143 4.19 12.33 17.29
N LYS A 144 4.02 11.99 16.00
CA LYS A 144 3.68 12.95 14.93
C LYS A 144 3.06 12.22 13.74
N ALA A 145 2.08 12.85 13.09
CA ALA A 145 1.48 12.35 11.84
C ALA A 145 0.94 10.90 11.91
N GLY A 146 0.48 10.44 13.09
CA GLY A 146 -0.02 9.08 13.29
C GLY A 146 1.07 8.01 13.49
N TRP A 147 2.34 8.40 13.56
CA TRP A 147 3.46 7.55 13.93
C TRP A 147 4.01 7.94 15.32
N THR A 148 4.60 6.98 16.01
CA THR A 148 5.31 7.16 17.27
C THR A 148 6.66 6.44 17.22
N ILE A 149 7.72 7.09 17.68
CA ILE A 149 9.03 6.51 17.99
C ILE A 149 9.24 6.62 19.50
N GLN A 150 9.72 5.55 20.12
CA GLN A 150 10.18 5.56 21.51
C GLN A 150 11.55 4.90 21.59
N PHE A 151 12.50 5.55 22.23
CA PHE A 151 13.84 5.01 22.51
C PHE A 151 14.09 4.93 24.01
N LYS A 152 14.76 3.85 24.44
CA LYS A 152 15.16 3.64 25.83
C LYS A 152 16.62 3.20 25.91
N SER A 153 17.38 3.88 26.77
CA SER A 153 18.80 3.60 27.04
C SER A 153 19.03 2.21 27.62
N ALA A 154 20.19 1.61 27.32
CA ALA A 154 20.68 0.41 27.98
C ALA A 154 21.24 0.67 29.40
N TYR A 155 21.49 1.92 29.80
CA TYR A 155 22.25 2.22 31.02
C TYR A 155 21.34 2.38 32.24
N LYS A 156 21.60 1.60 33.30
CA LYS A 156 20.84 1.65 34.57
C LYS A 156 20.77 3.06 35.19
N LYS A 157 21.84 3.85 35.10
CA LYS A 157 21.87 5.26 35.57
C LYS A 157 20.89 6.20 34.83
N TYR A 158 20.32 5.75 33.71
CA TYR A 158 19.33 6.46 32.90
C TYR A 158 18.07 5.60 32.69
N GLY A 159 17.69 4.76 33.67
CA GLY A 159 16.44 3.97 33.62
C GLY A 159 16.48 2.74 32.70
N GLY A 160 17.64 2.42 32.12
CA GLY A 160 17.87 1.19 31.34
C GLY A 160 17.97 -0.07 32.19
N ASP A 161 17.97 -1.24 31.53
CA ASP A 161 18.08 -2.55 32.17
C ASP A 161 19.53 -2.97 32.48
N GLY A 162 20.51 -2.30 31.88
CA GLY A 162 21.94 -2.62 31.92
C GLY A 162 22.45 -3.43 30.74
N LYS A 163 21.61 -3.77 29.75
CA LYS A 163 21.94 -4.73 28.69
C LYS A 163 21.48 -4.33 27.29
N TYR A 164 20.27 -3.82 27.11
CA TYR A 164 19.70 -3.57 25.79
C TYR A 164 19.29 -2.11 25.59
N TYR A 165 19.66 -1.54 24.45
CA TYR A 165 18.95 -0.40 23.90
C TYR A 165 17.67 -0.91 23.25
N TYR A 166 16.58 -0.20 23.48
CA TYR A 166 15.27 -0.53 22.92
C TYR A 166 14.77 0.59 22.03
N LEU A 167 14.21 0.21 20.89
CA LEU A 167 13.54 1.12 19.99
C LEU A 167 12.17 0.54 19.64
N TRP A 168 11.10 1.30 19.90
CA TRP A 168 9.76 1.00 19.43
C TRP A 168 9.34 1.95 18.34
N ILE A 169 8.65 1.42 17.33
CA ILE A 169 7.98 2.19 16.29
C ILE A 169 6.55 1.67 16.14
N SER A 170 5.57 2.57 16.04
CA SER A 170 4.18 2.23 15.76
C SER A 170 3.54 3.23 14.82
N ASN A 171 2.57 2.77 14.02
CA ASN A 171 1.65 3.60 13.26
C ASN A 171 0.20 3.26 13.66
N LYS A 172 -0.78 4.02 13.15
CA LYS A 172 -2.22 3.78 13.41
C LYS A 172 -2.75 2.43 12.90
N GLU A 173 -2.00 1.73 12.04
CA GLU A 173 -2.43 0.51 11.35
C GLU A 173 -1.92 -0.78 12.03
N GLY A 174 -1.28 -0.67 13.20
CA GLY A 174 -0.80 -1.82 13.98
C GLY A 174 0.69 -2.16 13.79
N GLY A 175 1.46 -1.29 13.12
CA GLY A 175 2.92 -1.38 13.05
C GLY A 175 3.42 -2.40 12.04
N ALA A 176 3.71 -1.94 10.81
CA ALA A 176 4.39 -2.75 9.80
C ALA A 176 5.75 -3.27 10.31
N GLN A 177 6.02 -4.56 10.06
CA GLN A 177 7.31 -5.17 10.41
C GLN A 177 8.47 -4.38 9.82
N LEU A 178 9.58 -4.33 10.55
CA LEU A 178 10.75 -3.56 10.14
C LEU A 178 12.05 -4.31 10.39
N LYS A 179 13.03 -4.03 9.54
CA LYS A 179 14.41 -4.53 9.67
C LYS A 179 15.31 -3.35 10.00
N ALA A 180 16.31 -3.58 10.83
CA ALA A 180 17.30 -2.57 11.14
C ALA A 180 18.73 -3.09 11.02
N THR A 181 19.66 -2.18 10.77
CA THR A 181 21.05 -2.33 11.13
C THR A 181 21.32 -1.38 12.29
N ALA A 182 21.65 -1.92 13.46
CA ALA A 182 22.05 -1.14 14.63
C ALA A 182 23.56 -1.24 14.82
N GLN A 183 24.18 -0.19 15.35
CA GLN A 183 25.61 -0.10 15.62
C GLN A 183 25.91 1.02 16.61
N GLU A 184 27.05 0.91 17.29
CA GLU A 184 27.56 1.90 18.23
C GLU A 184 28.53 2.86 17.52
N ILE A 185 28.53 4.15 17.88
CA ILE A 185 29.44 5.15 17.30
C ILE A 185 30.15 5.96 18.40
N HIS A 186 31.48 6.03 18.30
CA HIS A 186 32.31 6.81 19.22
C HIS A 186 32.26 8.30 18.90
N SER A 187 31.98 9.14 19.90
CA SER A 187 31.68 10.58 19.69
C SER A 187 32.83 11.42 19.15
N VAL A 188 34.07 11.10 19.52
CA VAL A 188 35.23 11.92 19.14
C VAL A 188 35.77 11.53 17.78
N THR A 189 35.89 10.22 17.53
CA THR A 189 36.51 9.67 16.31
C THR A 189 35.50 9.42 15.19
N GLY A 190 34.22 9.26 15.51
CA GLY A 190 33.21 8.75 14.59
C GLY A 190 33.40 7.28 14.21
N GLU A 191 34.18 6.53 15.00
CA GLU A 191 34.42 5.10 14.78
C GLU A 191 33.13 4.31 15.02
N GLU A 192 32.82 3.39 14.09
CA GLU A 192 31.59 2.60 14.12
C GLU A 192 31.91 1.14 14.47
N ALA A 193 31.27 0.63 15.51
CA ALA A 193 31.50 -0.71 16.05
C ALA A 193 30.21 -1.51 16.22
N ASN A 194 30.36 -2.81 16.47
CA ASN A 194 29.29 -3.69 16.95
C ASN A 194 28.05 -3.77 16.05
N ARG A 195 28.23 -3.58 14.73
CA ARG A 195 27.17 -3.60 13.73
C ARG A 195 26.41 -4.92 13.70
N ARG A 196 25.11 -4.90 14.05
CA ARG A 196 24.20 -6.05 14.03
C ARG A 196 23.01 -5.80 13.11
N LYS A 197 22.61 -6.82 12.34
CA LYS A 197 21.33 -6.86 11.60
C LYS A 197 20.24 -7.39 12.54
N LEU A 198 19.13 -6.69 12.62
CA LEU A 198 18.03 -6.94 13.55
C LEU A 198 16.69 -6.96 12.80
N GLN A 199 15.71 -7.66 13.36
CA GLN A 199 14.31 -7.63 12.93
C GLN A 199 13.45 -7.16 14.11
N SER A 200 12.30 -6.55 13.84
CA SER A 200 11.36 -6.21 14.91
C SER A 200 10.62 -7.43 15.44
N GLU A 201 10.41 -7.43 16.75
CA GLU A 201 9.42 -8.27 17.43
C GLU A 201 8.11 -7.48 17.55
N ASN A 202 6.96 -8.15 17.44
CA ASN A 202 5.69 -7.53 17.81
C ASN A 202 5.62 -7.38 19.34
N ASP A 203 5.30 -6.18 19.82
CA ASP A 203 5.16 -5.80 21.23
C ASP A 203 3.80 -5.08 21.42
N GLY A 204 2.72 -5.86 21.24
CA GLY A 204 1.34 -5.39 21.34
C GLY A 204 0.89 -4.61 20.10
N THR A 205 0.94 -3.28 20.17
CA THR A 205 0.61 -2.36 19.06
C THR A 205 1.85 -1.69 18.47
N ARG A 206 3.04 -2.08 18.94
CA ARG A 206 4.33 -1.51 18.55
C ARG A 206 5.25 -2.58 17.99
N GLN A 207 6.11 -2.21 17.05
CA GLN A 207 7.23 -3.04 16.61
C GLN A 207 8.46 -2.65 17.41
N ARG A 208 9.10 -3.61 18.09
CA ARG A 208 10.24 -3.41 18.98
C ARG A 208 11.51 -4.01 18.40
N ILE A 209 12.59 -3.23 18.38
CA ILE A 209 13.97 -3.72 18.21
C ILE A 209 14.67 -3.72 19.57
N LYS A 210 15.45 -4.78 19.83
CA LYS A 210 16.42 -4.83 20.92
C LYS A 210 17.82 -4.87 20.32
N TYR A 211 18.70 -3.98 20.75
CA TYR A 211 20.11 -3.99 20.40
C TYR A 211 20.94 -4.12 21.68
N GLU A 212 21.70 -5.20 21.79
CA GLU A 212 22.54 -5.48 22.96
C GLU A 212 23.70 -4.48 22.98
N LYS A 213 23.84 -3.75 24.09
CA LYS A 213 24.99 -2.89 24.32
C LYS A 213 26.24 -3.76 24.41
N VAL A 214 27.26 -3.41 23.64
CA VAL A 214 28.58 -4.08 23.70
C VAL A 214 29.59 -3.13 24.34
N ASP A 215 29.80 -1.95 23.76
CA ASP A 215 30.79 -0.98 24.23
C ASP A 215 30.18 0.25 24.92
N CYS A 216 31.04 1.05 25.55
CA CYS A 216 30.66 2.32 26.20
C CYS A 216 30.68 3.52 25.24
N TYR A 217 30.36 3.30 23.97
CA TYR A 217 30.30 4.35 22.94
C TYR A 217 29.15 5.33 23.20
N SER A 218 29.32 6.57 22.73
CA SER A 218 28.43 7.69 23.08
C SER A 218 27.13 7.70 22.28
N PHE A 219 27.08 7.09 21.10
CA PHE A 219 25.90 7.07 20.25
C PHE A 219 25.52 5.66 19.81
N VAL A 220 24.24 5.46 19.51
CA VAL A 220 23.72 4.26 18.83
C VAL A 220 22.92 4.70 17.58
N ARG A 221 23.23 4.10 16.42
CA ARG A 221 22.66 4.45 15.10
C ARG A 221 21.84 3.28 14.53
N PHE A 222 20.53 3.46 14.38
CA PHE A 222 19.59 2.51 13.78
C PHE A 222 19.26 2.92 12.35
N ASN A 223 19.77 2.17 11.37
CA ASN A 223 19.34 2.26 9.97
C ASN A 223 18.14 1.34 9.76
N ILE A 224 16.95 1.90 9.56
CA ILE A 224 15.67 1.17 9.57
C ILE A 224 15.08 1.09 8.17
N THR A 225 14.44 -0.03 7.87
CA THR A 225 13.61 -0.24 6.69
C THR A 225 12.28 -0.85 7.09
N ILE A 226 11.20 -0.12 6.85
CA ILE A 226 9.82 -0.61 6.92
C ILE A 226 9.59 -1.57 5.74
N LEU A 227 8.98 -2.73 5.99
CA LEU A 227 8.69 -3.75 4.97
C LEU A 227 7.35 -3.41 4.27
#